data_AF-A0A1T5NHK2-F1
#
_entry.id   AF-A0A1T5NHK2-F1
#
_cell.length_a   1.000
_cell.length_b   1.000
_cell.length_c   1.000
_cell.angle_alpha   90.00
_cell.angle_beta   90.00
_cell.angle_gamma   90.00
#
_symmetry.space_group_name_H-M   'P 1'
#
loop_
_entity.id
_entity.type
_entity.pdbx_description
1 polymer ?
#
loop_
_entity_poly.entity_id
_entity_poly.type
_entity_poly.pdbx_seq_one_letter_code
_entity_poly.pdbx_strand_id
1 'polypeptide(L)'
;MSADNSNRDKNSPFITLTGRLVLRTFGKHSKSEHLGVFLVTDQGDYLIRPSGANPFMPNPLMPLAGKIIVATGCIEDYVFLAQTWKEEE
;
A
#
# COMPACT_ATOMS: atom_id res chain seq x y z
N MET A 1 -25.95 -26.10 -4.84
CA MET A 1 -25.64 -25.28 -3.66
C MET A 1 -24.29 -24.63 -3.88
N SER A 2 -24.22 -23.31 -3.77
CA SER A 2 -23.08 -22.51 -3.29
C SER A 2 -23.32 -21.06 -3.70
N ALA A 3 -23.85 -20.29 -2.74
CA ALA A 3 -23.92 -18.84 -2.83
C ALA A 3 -22.53 -18.30 -2.46
N ASP A 4 -21.79 -17.76 -3.43
CA ASP A 4 -20.65 -16.88 -3.14
C ASP A 4 -21.20 -15.47 -2.99
N ASN A 5 -21.71 -15.18 -1.79
CA ASN A 5 -22.08 -13.82 -1.40
C ASN A 5 -20.84 -13.13 -0.83
N SER A 6 -19.87 -12.80 -1.68
CA SER A 6 -18.70 -11.99 -1.31
C SER A 6 -19.08 -10.51 -1.20
N ASN A 7 -20.09 -10.21 -0.38
CA ASN A 7 -20.39 -8.87 0.08
C ASN A 7 -19.54 -8.60 1.33
N ARG A 8 -18.21 -8.51 1.16
CA ARG A 8 -17.33 -7.98 2.22
C ARG A 8 -17.40 -6.47 2.14
N ASP A 9 -18.33 -5.93 2.91
CA ASP A 9 -18.37 -4.60 3.50
C ASP A 9 -17.29 -3.62 2.98
N LYS A 10 -17.57 -2.99 1.84
CA LYS A 10 -16.75 -1.87 1.30
C LYS A 10 -17.00 -0.58 2.08
N ASN A 11 -16.92 -0.65 3.40
CA ASN A 11 -16.94 0.53 4.27
C ASN A 11 -15.73 0.53 5.22
N SER A 12 -14.58 0.07 4.74
CA SER A 12 -13.32 0.41 5.39
C SER A 12 -13.20 1.94 5.36
N PRO A 13 -13.13 2.62 6.52
CA PRO A 13 -13.05 4.06 6.54
C PRO A 13 -11.79 4.50 5.80
N PHE A 14 -11.93 5.50 4.92
CA PHE A 14 -10.79 6.16 4.35
C PHE A 14 -10.07 6.92 5.45
N ILE A 15 -8.82 6.53 5.72
CA ILE A 15 -7.95 7.20 6.66
C ILE A 15 -6.82 7.88 5.91
N THR A 16 -6.33 8.98 6.47
CA THR A 16 -5.13 9.66 5.98
C THR A 16 -3.98 9.33 6.91
N LEU A 17 -2.92 8.79 6.33
CA LEU A 17 -1.70 8.43 7.02
C LEU A 17 -0.53 9.25 6.48
N THR A 18 0.25 9.81 7.40
CA THR A 18 1.52 10.45 7.08
C THR A 18 2.64 9.54 7.55
N GLY A 19 3.58 9.28 6.66
CA GLY A 19 4.68 8.39 6.99
C GLY A 19 5.77 8.39 5.95
N ARG A 20 6.89 7.78 6.31
CA ARG A 20 8.03 7.61 5.43
C ARG A 20 7.85 6.37 4.58
N LEU A 21 8.03 6.50 3.27
CA LEU A 21 8.09 5.36 2.39
C LEU A 21 9.43 4.65 2.54
N VAL A 22 9.41 3.34 2.65
CA VAL A 22 10.61 2.50 2.74
C VAL A 22 10.47 1.38 1.71
N LEU A 23 11.43 1.31 0.79
CA LEU A 23 11.54 0.16 -0.11
C LEU A 23 12.12 -1.01 0.67
N ARG A 24 11.39 -2.12 0.68
CA ARG A 24 11.88 -3.40 1.19
C ARG A 24 11.75 -4.43 0.09
N THR A 25 12.80 -5.23 -0.08
CA THR A 25 12.80 -6.35 -1.03
C THR A 25 12.01 -7.49 -0.41
N PHE A 26 10.96 -7.95 -1.09
CA PHE A 26 10.20 -9.14 -0.70
C PHE A 26 10.54 -10.30 -1.64
N GLY A 27 10.65 -11.50 -1.08
CA GLY A 27 10.89 -12.72 -1.85
C GLY A 27 12.36 -13.00 -2.18
N LYS A 28 13.31 -12.64 -1.31
CA LYS A 28 14.71 -13.11 -1.42
C LYS A 28 14.72 -14.64 -1.62
N HIS A 29 15.36 -15.10 -2.70
CA HIS A 29 15.42 -16.51 -3.15
C HIS A 29 14.17 -17.09 -3.87
N SER A 30 13.31 -16.29 -4.49
CA SER A 30 12.26 -16.81 -5.38
C SER A 30 12.22 -16.05 -6.70
N LYS A 31 11.74 -16.71 -7.78
CA LYS A 31 11.59 -16.15 -9.15
C LYS A 31 10.74 -14.86 -9.24
N SER A 32 10.24 -14.39 -8.11
CA SER A 32 9.39 -13.22 -7.93
C SER A 32 9.97 -12.32 -6.84
N GLU A 33 11.28 -12.03 -6.91
CA GLU A 33 11.86 -10.91 -6.17
C GLU A 33 11.18 -9.62 -6.61
N HIS A 34 10.39 -9.04 -5.71
CA HIS A 34 9.67 -7.80 -5.97
C HIS A 34 9.99 -6.78 -4.91
N LEU A 35 10.16 -5.53 -5.35
CA LEU A 35 10.28 -4.39 -4.46
C LEU A 35 8.88 -4.02 -3.96
N GLY A 36 8.69 -4.10 -2.65
CA GLY A 36 7.52 -3.60 -1.95
C GLY A 36 7.81 -2.25 -1.32
N VAL A 37 6.86 -1.32 -1.41
CA VAL A 37 6.95 -0.05 -0.69
C VAL A 37 6.15 -0.19 0.60
N PHE A 38 6.75 0.21 1.72
CA PHE A 38 6.13 0.23 3.06
C PHE A 38 5.96 1.66 3.50
N LEU A 39 4.77 2.02 3.98
CA LEU A 39 4.49 3.27 4.64
C LEU A 39 4.75 3.08 6.14
N VAL A 40 5.86 3.62 6.62
CA VAL A 40 6.22 3.62 8.03
C VAL A 40 5.64 4.87 8.68
N THR A 41 4.63 4.68 9.51
CA THR A 41 3.95 5.73 10.27
C THR A 41 4.22 5.56 11.77
N ASP A 42 3.82 6.54 12.58
CA ASP A 42 3.83 6.41 14.05
C ASP A 42 2.92 5.27 14.55
N GLN A 43 1.86 4.96 13.81
CA GLN A 43 0.92 3.88 14.11
C GLN A 43 1.48 2.48 13.79
N GLY A 44 2.61 2.41 13.08
CA GLY A 44 3.19 1.18 12.56
C GLY A 44 3.52 1.24 11.07
N ASP A 45 4.06 0.13 10.56
CA ASP A 45 4.41 -0.05 9.16
C ASP A 45 3.34 -0.84 8.39
N TYR A 46 2.86 -0.24 7.31
CA TYR A 46 1.84 -0.82 6.43
C TYR A 46 2.41 -0.99 5.03
N LEU A 47 2.10 -2.11 4.38
CA LEU A 47 2.48 -2.30 2.98
C LEU A 47 1.60 -1.40 2.11
N ILE A 48 2.18 -0.35 1.53
CA ILE A 48 1.41 0.62 0.76
C ILE A 48 1.34 0.19 -0.70
N ARG A 49 0.12 0.13 -1.23
CA ARG A 49 -0.17 -0.13 -2.63
C ARG A 49 -1.20 0.84 -3.17
N PRO A 50 -1.07 1.31 -4.40
CA PRO A 50 -2.13 2.08 -5.03
C PRO A 50 -3.37 1.20 -5.21
N SER A 51 -4.53 1.70 -4.78
CA SER A 51 -5.81 1.04 -5.01
C SER A 51 -6.07 0.92 -6.52
N GLY A 52 -5.95 -0.29 -7.06
CA GLY A 52 -6.10 -0.56 -8.49
C GLY A 52 -4.81 -0.48 -9.31
N ALA A 53 -3.62 -0.45 -8.71
CA ALA A 53 -2.37 -0.57 -9.47
C ALA A 53 -2.25 -1.95 -10.15
N ASN A 54 -1.81 -1.93 -11.41
CA ASN A 54 -1.49 -3.16 -12.13
C ASN A 54 -0.18 -3.76 -11.60
N PRO A 55 -0.13 -5.08 -11.32
CA PRO A 55 1.08 -5.75 -10.84
C PRO A 55 2.24 -5.74 -11.85
N PHE A 56 1.97 -5.41 -13.11
CA PHE A 56 2.96 -5.30 -14.18
C PHE A 56 3.46 -3.87 -14.45
N MET A 57 2.87 -2.86 -13.79
CA MET A 57 3.32 -1.48 -13.96
C MET A 57 4.27 -1.06 -12.83
N PRO A 58 5.27 -0.20 -13.13
CA PRO A 58 6.15 0.35 -12.11
C PRO A 58 5.32 1.10 -11.07
N ASN A 59 5.50 0.75 -9.81
CA ASN A 59 4.73 1.35 -8.72
C ASN A 59 5.13 2.83 -8.59
N PRO A 60 4.19 3.79 -8.76
CA PRO A 60 4.48 5.23 -8.70
C PRO A 60 5.00 5.69 -7.34
N LEU A 61 4.88 4.87 -6.31
CA LEU A 61 5.43 5.10 -4.97
C LEU A 61 6.91 4.71 -4.85
N MET A 62 7.45 3.90 -5.78
CA MET A 62 8.88 3.53 -5.78
C MET A 62 9.83 4.73 -5.81
N PRO A 63 9.67 5.74 -6.69
CA PRO A 63 10.55 6.92 -6.69
C PRO A 63 10.39 7.80 -5.44
N LEU A 64 9.26 7.68 -4.73
CA LEU A 64 8.99 8.41 -3.49
C LEU A 64 9.55 7.67 -2.26
N ALA A 65 10.09 6.48 -2.45
CA ALA A 65 10.73 5.74 -1.37
C ALA A 65 11.90 6.52 -0.76
N GLY A 66 11.92 6.55 0.56
CA GLY A 66 12.83 7.35 1.37
C GLY A 66 12.26 8.71 1.75
N LYS A 67 11.22 9.20 1.06
CA LYS A 67 10.53 10.47 1.38
C LYS A 67 9.34 10.25 2.31
N ILE A 68 8.90 11.33 2.95
CA ILE A 68 7.66 11.38 3.72
C ILE A 68 6.54 11.75 2.77
N ILE A 69 5.45 10.99 2.82
CA ILE A 69 4.26 11.25 2.04
C ILE A 69 3.04 11.27 2.95
N VAL A 70 2.01 11.95 2.47
CA VAL A 70 0.65 11.87 3.02
C VAL A 70 -0.18 11.04 2.06
N ALA A 71 -0.65 9.89 2.50
CA ALA A 71 -1.47 8.98 1.72
C ALA A 71 -2.87 8.84 2.33
N THR A 72 -3.91 8.90 1.49
CA THR A 72 -5.30 8.68 1.91
C THR A 72 -5.82 7.42 1.25
N GLY A 73 -6.41 6.54 2.04
CA GLY A 73 -6.75 5.20 1.59
C GLY A 73 -7.42 4.39 2.68
N CYS A 74 -7.55 3.09 2.44
CA CYS A 74 -8.09 2.15 3.42
C CYS A 74 -7.02 1.10 3.77
N ILE A 75 -7.01 0.66 5.04
CA ILE A 75 -6.20 -0.49 5.45
C ILE A 75 -7.02 -1.75 5.25
N GLU A 76 -6.48 -2.72 4.52
CA GLU A 76 -6.95 -4.09 4.45
C GLU A 76 -5.89 -5.01 5.07
N ASP A 77 -6.15 -5.48 6.29
CA ASP A 77 -5.27 -6.34 7.09
C ASP A 77 -3.92 -5.65 7.44
N TYR A 78 -2.89 -5.82 6.63
CA TYR A 78 -1.58 -5.13 6.74
C TYR A 78 -1.25 -4.28 5.49
N VAL A 79 -2.17 -4.22 4.53
CA VAL A 79 -1.99 -3.54 3.25
C VAL A 79 -2.75 -2.22 3.27
N PHE A 80 -2.03 -1.11 3.14
CA PHE A 80 -2.64 0.20 2.94
C PHE A 80 -2.91 0.42 1.44
N LEU A 81 -4.18 0.33 1.07
CA LEU A 81 -4.63 0.69 -0.27
C LEU A 81 -4.77 2.20 -0.39
N ALA A 82 -3.67 2.84 -0.81
CA ALA A 82 -3.63 4.27 -1.06
C ALA A 82 -4.49 4.59 -2.30
N GLN A 83 -5.55 5.37 -2.10
CA GLN A 83 -6.35 5.90 -3.19
C GLN A 83 -5.71 7.18 -3.76
N THR A 84 -5.17 8.01 -2.87
CA THR A 84 -4.38 9.20 -3.23
C THR A 84 -3.15 9.29 -2.35
N TRP A 85 -2.10 9.92 -2.87
CA TRP A 85 -0.90 10.24 -2.10
C TRP A 85 -0.25 11.50 -2.65
N LYS A 86 0.45 12.21 -1.78
CA LYS A 86 1.25 13.39 -2.13
C LYS A 86 2.51 13.41 -1.26
N GLU A 87 3.58 13.96 -1.80
CA GLU A 87 4.78 14.25 -1.03
C GLU A 87 4.47 15.31 0.03
N GLU A 88 5.02 15.12 1.23
CA GLU A 88 5.09 16.20 2.22
C GLU A 88 6.25 17.09 1.79
N GLU A 89 5.93 18.27 1.26
CA GLU A 89 6.89 19.25 0.69
C GLU A 89 7.83 19.83 1.75
#